data_AF-A0A2D4G990-F1
#
_entry.id   AF-A0A2D4G990-F1
#
_cell.length_a   1.000
_cell.length_b   1.000
_cell.length_c   1.000
_cell.angle_alpha   90.00
_cell.angle_beta   90.00
_cell.angle_gamma   90.00
#
_symmetry.space_group_name_H-M   'P 1'
#
loop_
_entity.id
_entity.type
_entity.pdbx_description
1 polymer ?
#
loop_
_entity_poly.entity_id
_entity_poly.type
_entity_poly.pdbx_seq_one_letter_code
_entity_poly.pdbx_strand_id
1 'polypeptide(L)'
;CDKVQKEDIEVRFFKDSWEAKGSFSQADVHRQVAIVFKTPPYADQTIREPVTVQMQLHRPSDKEVSGSMEFRYLPDEGDFHRIEEKRKRTLGTFKNFVQKTPFAVGTA
;
A
#
# COMPACT_ATOMS: atom_id res chain seq x y z
N CYS A 1 11.98 -13.89 12.14
CA CYS A 1 12.81 -13.06 13.04
C CYS A 1 13.33 -13.94 14.16
N ASP A 2 14.34 -13.50 14.90
CA ASP A 2 14.71 -14.15 16.15
C ASP A 2 13.59 -14.01 17.20
N LYS A 3 13.75 -14.67 18.35
CA LYS A 3 12.74 -14.71 19.41
C LYS A 3 12.36 -13.30 19.88
N VAL A 4 11.12 -12.89 19.64
CA VAL A 4 10.58 -11.58 20.04
C VAL A 4 9.56 -11.68 21.18
N GLN A 5 9.46 -10.65 22.01
CA GLN A 5 8.37 -10.55 22.99
C GLN A 5 7.16 -9.89 22.33
N LYS A 6 6.01 -10.56 22.34
CA LYS A 6 4.78 -10.11 21.64
C LYS A 6 4.23 -8.77 22.15
N GLU A 7 4.60 -8.39 23.36
CA GLU A 7 4.19 -7.15 24.04
C GLU A 7 5.26 -6.05 23.99
N ASP A 8 6.45 -6.39 23.51
CA ASP A 8 7.62 -5.51 23.42
C ASP A 8 8.31 -5.69 22.07
N ILE A 9 7.54 -5.46 21.01
CA ILE A 9 8.03 -5.49 19.63
C ILE A 9 7.14 -4.62 18.76
N GLU A 10 7.75 -3.88 17.84
CA GLU A 10 7.06 -3.06 16.84
C GLU A 10 7.76 -3.22 15.49
N VAL A 11 6.99 -3.10 14.41
CA VAL A 11 7.53 -3.02 13.04
C VAL A 11 7.58 -1.55 12.65
N ARG A 12 8.77 -0.99 12.45
CA ARG A 12 9.00 0.42 12.11
C ARG A 12 9.38 0.55 10.64
N PHE A 13 8.65 1.40 9.94
CA PHE A 13 8.94 1.85 8.58
C PHE A 13 9.48 3.27 8.67
N PHE A 14 10.56 3.57 7.96
CA PHE A 14 11.14 4.91 7.96
C PHE A 14 11.82 5.22 6.62
N LYS A 15 11.78 6.51 6.26
CA LYS A 15 12.49 7.06 5.11
C LYS A 15 12.65 8.57 5.31
N ASP A 16 13.89 9.05 5.27
CA ASP A 16 14.22 10.47 5.45
C ASP A 16 13.61 11.04 6.74
N SER A 17 12.53 11.83 6.62
CA SER A 17 11.80 12.46 7.73
C SER A 17 10.46 11.78 8.07
N TRP A 18 10.11 10.70 7.37
CA TRP A 18 8.87 9.97 7.58
C TRP A 18 9.11 8.68 8.38
N GLU A 19 8.22 8.42 9.32
CA GLU A 19 8.15 7.18 10.09
C GLU A 19 6.70 6.73 10.22
N ALA A 20 6.47 5.43 10.12
CA ALA A 20 5.21 4.80 10.47
C ALA A 20 5.41 3.43 11.09
N LYS A 21 4.42 2.96 11.84
CA LYS A 21 4.43 1.64 12.48
C LYS A 21 3.48 0.68 11.76
N GLY A 22 3.92 -0.55 11.55
CA GLY A 22 3.05 -1.63 11.11
C GLY A 22 1.94 -1.89 12.13
N SER A 23 0.73 -2.12 11.64
CA SER A 23 -0.43 -2.39 12.49
C SER A 23 -0.60 -3.90 12.69
N PHE A 24 -0.50 -4.36 13.93
CA PHE A 24 -0.74 -5.75 14.33
C PHE A 24 -1.12 -5.84 15.80
N SER A 25 -1.68 -6.97 16.21
CA SER A 25 -2.02 -7.29 17.59
C SER A 25 -1.10 -8.38 18.15
N GLN A 26 -1.12 -8.57 19.47
CA GLN A 26 -0.35 -9.66 20.10
C GLN A 26 -0.73 -11.05 19.58
N ALA A 27 -1.98 -11.24 19.13
CA ALA A 27 -2.45 -12.51 18.56
C ALA A 27 -1.81 -12.82 17.19
N ASP A 28 -1.35 -11.78 16.49
CA ASP A 28 -0.72 -11.91 15.18
C ASP A 28 0.78 -12.29 15.28
N VAL A 29 1.32 -12.39 16.50
CA VAL A 29 2.68 -12.88 16.76
C VAL A 29 2.66 -14.39 16.94
N HIS A 30 3.05 -15.12 15.88
CA HIS A 30 3.07 -16.57 15.88
C HIS A 30 4.35 -17.11 16.55
N ARG A 31 4.16 -17.78 17.69
CA ARG A 31 5.22 -18.49 18.44
C ARG A 31 6.47 -17.65 18.72
N GLN A 32 6.35 -16.33 18.86
CA GLN A 32 7.48 -15.40 19.08
C GLN A 32 8.55 -15.41 17.97
N VAL A 33 8.26 -15.96 16.79
CA VAL A 33 9.23 -16.11 15.69
C VAL A 33 8.74 -15.58 14.35
N ALA A 34 7.45 -15.25 14.26
CA ALA A 34 6.83 -14.61 13.11
C ALA A 34 5.79 -13.59 13.56
N ILE A 35 5.62 -12.53 12.77
CA ILE A 35 4.67 -11.45 13.01
C ILE A 35 3.88 -11.26 11.73
N VAL A 36 2.55 -11.37 11.82
CA VAL A 36 1.65 -10.94 10.75
C VAL A 36 1.26 -9.50 11.03
N PHE A 37 1.45 -8.61 10.07
CA PHE A 37 1.12 -7.20 10.26
C PHE A 37 0.59 -6.60 8.96
N LYS A 38 -0.15 -5.50 9.10
CA LYS A 38 -0.57 -4.66 7.98
C LYS A 38 0.43 -3.52 7.81
N THR A 39 0.92 -3.37 6.59
CA THR A 39 1.79 -2.26 6.19
C THR A 39 1.07 -0.93 6.40
N PRO A 40 1.71 0.07 7.03
CA PRO A 40 1.09 1.38 7.20
C PRO A 40 0.95 2.10 5.84
N PRO A 41 0.01 3.03 5.68
CA PRO A 41 -0.03 3.89 4.49
C PRO A 41 1.25 4.73 4.40
N TYR A 42 1.80 4.89 3.20
CA TYR A 42 2.91 5.82 2.97
C TYR A 42 2.46 7.28 3.20
N ALA A 43 3.42 8.16 3.50
CA ALA A 43 3.17 9.59 3.75
C ALA A 43 2.28 10.24 2.69
N ASP A 44 2.56 9.91 1.43
CA ASP A 44 1.81 10.35 0.27
C ASP A 44 1.16 9.15 -0.41
N GLN A 45 -0.17 9.10 -0.45
CA GLN A 45 -0.92 8.02 -1.10
C GLN A 45 -1.08 8.22 -2.62
N THR A 46 -0.62 9.36 -3.14
CA THR A 46 -0.72 9.74 -4.55
C THR A 46 0.59 9.57 -5.31
N ILE A 47 1.54 8.82 -4.74
CA ILE A 47 2.81 8.49 -5.39
C ILE A 47 2.54 7.91 -6.79
N ARG A 48 3.30 8.41 -7.77
CA ARG A 48 3.25 7.94 -9.17
C ARG A 48 4.38 6.98 -9.50
N GLU A 49 5.45 7.03 -8.72
CA GLU A 49 6.63 6.18 -8.87
C GLU A 49 6.80 5.30 -7.62
N PRO A 50 7.39 4.11 -7.77
CA PRO A 50 7.66 3.26 -6.63
C PRO A 50 8.61 3.92 -5.63
N VAL A 51 8.25 3.91 -4.35
CA VAL A 51 9.06 4.50 -3.27
C VAL A 51 9.65 3.40 -2.41
N THR A 52 10.97 3.36 -2.29
CA THR A 52 11.67 2.41 -1.41
C THR A 52 11.93 3.06 -0.05
N VAL A 53 11.45 2.42 1.01
CA VAL A 53 11.63 2.78 2.42
C VAL A 53 12.41 1.68 3.14
N GLN A 54 12.90 1.97 4.34
CA GLN A 54 13.49 0.97 5.23
C GLN A 54 12.44 0.47 6.23
N MET A 55 12.47 -0.82 6.53
CA MET A 55 11.62 -1.51 7.50
C MET A 55 12.51 -2.28 8.47
N GLN A 56 12.24 -2.19 9.77
CA GLN A 56 12.96 -2.95 10.78
C GLN A 56 12.06 -3.31 11.97
N LEU A 57 12.50 -4.28 12.76
CA LEU A 57 11.94 -4.52 14.07
C LEU A 57 12.56 -3.54 15.07
N HIS A 58 11.73 -3.02 15.97
CA HIS A 58 12.12 -2.12 17.04
C HIS A 58 11.54 -2.64 18.35
N ARG A 59 12.36 -2.72 19.40
CA ARG A 59 11.93 -3.06 20.75
C ARG A 59 11.80 -1.79 21.59
N PRO A 60 10.59 -1.37 21.97
CA PRO A 60 10.39 -0.15 22.75
C PRO A 60 11.11 -0.11 24.10
N SER A 61 11.26 -1.25 24.80
CA SER A 61 11.85 -1.27 26.15
C SER A 61 13.30 -0.81 26.22
N ASP A 62 14.15 -1.25 25.28
CA ASP A 62 15.59 -0.97 25.25
C ASP A 62 16.03 -0.15 24.03
N LYS A 63 15.08 0.19 23.14
CA LYS A 63 15.30 0.86 21.86
C LYS A 63 16.19 0.06 20.90
N GLU A 64 16.30 -1.25 21.11
CA GLU A 64 17.04 -2.12 20.22
C GLU A 64 16.34 -2.22 18.86
N VAL A 65 17.13 -2.31 17.80
CA VAL A 65 16.65 -2.39 16.42
C VAL A 65 17.27 -3.57 15.71
N SER A 66 16.49 -4.26 14.88
CA SER A 66 17.04 -5.28 14.00
C SER A 66 17.79 -4.65 12.82
N GLY A 67 18.42 -5.50 12.00
CA GLY A 67 18.84 -5.08 10.66
C GLY A 67 17.68 -4.53 9.85
N SER A 68 17.96 -3.50 9.04
CA SER A 68 16.99 -2.87 8.16
C SER A 68 16.76 -3.71 6.90
N MET A 69 15.52 -3.72 6.44
CA MET A 69 15.07 -4.39 5.23
C MET A 69 14.43 -3.37 4.30
N GLU A 70 14.69 -3.49 3.00
CA GLU A 70 14.04 -2.62 2.02
C GLU A 70 12.58 -3.03 1.82
N PHE A 71 11.68 -2.06 1.86
CA PHE A 71 10.27 -2.22 1.52
C PHE A 71 9.88 -1.21 0.44
N ARG A 72 9.17 -1.64 -0.60
CA ARG A 72 8.79 -0.78 -1.72
C ARG A 72 7.29 -0.54 -1.75
N TYR A 73 6.88 0.71 -1.56
CA TYR A 73 5.53 1.16 -1.86
C TYR A 73 5.36 1.33 -3.36
N LEU A 74 4.18 0.95 -3.84
CA LEU A 74 3.79 1.06 -5.24
C LEU A 74 2.69 2.12 -5.38
N PRO A 75 2.62 2.81 -6.53
CA PRO A 75 1.49 3.69 -6.83
C PRO A 75 0.17 2.92 -6.71
N ASP A 76 -0.81 3.51 -6.03
CA ASP A 76 -2.15 2.96 -5.95
C ASP A 76 -2.83 3.09 -7.33
N GLU A 77 -2.81 2.02 -8.11
CA GLU A 77 -3.62 1.90 -9.32
C GLU A 77 -5.07 1.53 -8.96
N GLY A 78 -5.65 2.16 -7.95
CA GLY A 78 -7.00 1.85 -7.48
C GLY A 78 -8.00 1.80 -8.63
N ASP A 79 -9.04 0.98 -8.50
CA ASP A 79 -10.03 0.76 -9.56
C ASP A 79 -10.59 2.07 -10.13
N PHE A 80 -10.77 3.11 -9.31
CA PHE A 80 -11.19 4.44 -9.77
C PHE A 80 -10.16 5.12 -10.68
N HIS A 81 -8.87 5.08 -10.34
CA HIS A 81 -7.80 5.60 -11.17
C HIS A 81 -7.68 4.81 -12.47
N ARG A 82 -7.82 3.47 -12.41
CA ARG A 82 -7.87 2.60 -13.61
C ARG A 82 -9.09 2.86 -14.49
N ILE A 83 -10.27 3.06 -13.90
CA ILE A 83 -11.51 3.37 -14.63
C ILE A 83 -11.40 4.75 -15.29
N GLU A 84 -10.84 5.74 -14.60
CA GLU A 84 -10.67 7.08 -15.16
C GLU A 84 -9.61 7.13 -16.27
N GLU A 85 -8.47 6.47 -16.08
CA GLU A 85 -7.46 6.28 -17.13
C GLU A 85 -8.06 5.56 -18.34
N LYS A 86 -8.77 4.45 -18.10
CA LYS A 86 -9.45 3.70 -19.16
C LYS A 86 -10.46 4.57 -19.87
N ARG A 87 -11.28 5.35 -19.16
CA ARG A 87 -12.24 6.29 -19.74
C ARG A 87 -11.55 7.36 -20.59
N LYS A 88 -10.44 7.95 -20.12
CA LYS A 88 -9.67 8.96 -20.89
C LYS A 88 -9.08 8.35 -22.15
N ARG A 89 -8.49 7.14 -22.06
CA ARG A 89 -7.89 6.42 -23.21
C ARG A 89 -8.94 5.96 -24.22
N THR A 90 -10.09 5.44 -23.76
CA THR A 90 -11.12 4.87 -24.65
C THR A 90 -12.15 5.90 -25.12
N LEU A 91 -12.08 7.16 -24.66
CA LEU A 91 -13.04 8.21 -25.02
C LEU A 91 -13.16 8.43 -26.53
N GLY A 92 -12.04 8.43 -27.25
CA GLY A 92 -12.02 8.59 -28.70
C GLY A 92 -12.67 7.41 -29.43
N THR A 93 -12.38 6.19 -28.99
CA THR A 93 -12.97 4.96 -29.52
C THR A 93 -14.47 4.90 -29.24
N PHE A 94 -14.89 5.30 -28.04
CA PHE A 94 -16.30 5.36 -27.65
C PHE A 94 -17.07 6.40 -28.48
N LYS A 95 -16.54 7.62 -28.67
CA LYS A 95 -17.17 8.64 -29.54
C LYS A 95 -17.40 8.12 -30.97
N ASN A 96 -16.39 7.46 -31.54
CA ASN A 96 -16.50 6.86 -32.88
C ASN A 96 -17.56 5.74 -32.92
N PHE A 97 -17.65 4.92 -31.87
CA PHE A 97 -18.66 3.86 -31.78
C PHE A 97 -20.09 4.43 -31.72
N VAL A 98 -20.32 5.45 -30.88
CA VAL A 98 -21.65 6.09 -30.76
C VAL A 98 -22.05 6.83 -32.04
N GLN A 99 -21.08 7.37 -32.78
CA GLN A 99 -21.35 8.00 -34.09
C GLN A 99 -21.68 6.98 -35.18
N LYS A 100 -21.05 5.79 -35.17
CA LYS A 100 -21.28 4.72 -36.17
C LYS A 100 -22.52 3.88 -35.90
N THR A 101 -22.88 3.72 -34.64
CA THR A 101 -24.10 3.03 -34.19
C THR A 101 -24.85 3.96 -33.26
N PRO A 102 -25.73 4.83 -33.80
CA PRO A 102 -26.60 5.66 -32.98
C PRO A 102 -27.45 4.73 -32.12
N PHE A 103 -27.45 4.94 -30.81
CA PHE A 103 -28.41 4.24 -29.96
C PHE A 103 -29.81 4.65 -30.43
N ALA A 104 -30.59 3.68 -30.90
CA ALA A 104 -32.00 3.92 -31.23
C ALA A 104 -32.69 4.30 -29.92
N VAL A 105 -32.89 5.61 -29.71
CA VAL A 105 -33.78 6.13 -28.68
C VAL A 105 -35.17 5.66 -29.10
N GLY A 106 -35.64 4.58 -28.49
CA GLY A 106 -37.01 4.10 -28.66
C GLY A 106 -37.97 5.22 -28.26
N THR A 107 -38.62 5.82 -29.25
CA THR A 107 -39.80 6.66 -29.05
C THR A 107 -40.90 5.75 -28.51
N ALA A 108 -41.41 6.07 -27.32
CA ALA A 108 -42.60 5.48 -26.74
C ALA A 108 -43.84 5.75 -27.59
#